data_AF-A0A4Q3JBB5-F1
#
_entry.id   AF-A0A4Q3JBB5-F1
#
_cell.length_a   1.000
_cell.length_b   1.000
_cell.length_c   1.000
_cell.angle_alpha   90.00
_cell.angle_beta   90.00
_cell.angle_gamma   90.00
#
_symmetry.space_group_name_H-M   'P 1'
#
loop_
_entity.id
_entity.type
_entity.pdbx_description
1 polymer ?
#
loop_
_entity_poly.entity_id
_entity_poly.type
_entity_poly.pdbx_seq_one_letter_code
_entity_poly.pdbx_strand_id
1 'polypeptide(L)' 'LHKAMLGFDEVGVQAAAATAVIGDAGTSPGEPTPVKVDRSFLVGIRDEATGALLFFGRILDPNQKP' A
#
# COMPACT_ATOMS: atom_id res chain seq x y z
N LEU A 1 12.59 15.08 21.04
CA LEU A 1 12.43 15.38 19.59
C LEU A 1 12.18 14.05 18.88
N HIS A 2 11.11 13.93 18.09
CA HIS A 2 10.80 12.72 17.32
C HIS A 2 10.76 13.08 15.84
N LYS A 3 11.50 12.34 15.01
CA LYS A 3 11.57 12.50 13.56
C LYS A 3 11.39 11.12 12.94
N ALA A 4 10.45 11.01 12.01
CA ALA A 4 10.21 9.81 11.22
C ALA A 4 10.35 10.14 9.74
N MET A 5 10.80 9.16 8.95
CA MET A 5 10.89 9.26 7.49
C MET A 5 10.23 8.02 6.89
N LEU A 6 9.45 8.21 5.84
CA LEU A 6 8.80 7.13 5.10
C LEU A 6 9.11 7.33 3.62
N GLY A 7 9.68 6.30 2.98
CA GLY A 7 10.00 6.28 1.56
C GLY A 7 9.23 5.16 0.86
N PHE A 8 8.89 5.40 -0.40
CA PHE A 8 8.21 4.44 -1.27
C PHE A 8 9.02 4.28 -2.56
N ASP A 9 9.12 3.05 -3.05
CA ASP A 9 9.66 2.72 -4.35
C ASP A 9 8.87 1.54 -4.95
N GLU A 10 9.13 1.22 -6.22
CA GLU A 10 8.46 0.15 -6.96
C GLU A 10 8.87 -1.26 -6.51
N VAL A 11 9.98 -1.38 -5.79
CA VAL A 11 10.45 -2.66 -5.25
C VAL A 11 9.65 -3.00 -3.99
N GLY A 12 9.18 -1.99 -3.26
CA GLY A 12 8.60 -2.14 -1.94
C GLY A 12 9.48 -3.04 -1.06
N VAL A 13 8.84 -3.77 -0.15
CA VAL A 13 9.46 -4.87 0.61
C VAL A 13 9.17 -6.25 -0.01
N GLN A 14 8.09 -6.41 -0.81
CA GLN A 14 7.92 -7.52 -1.76
C GLN A 14 6.64 -7.33 -2.59
N ALA A 15 6.76 -7.15 -3.91
CA ALA A 15 5.63 -7.05 -4.84
C ALA A 15 4.98 -8.43 -5.20
N ALA A 16 4.87 -9.35 -4.24
CA ALA A 16 4.66 -10.78 -4.50
C ALA A 16 3.23 -11.31 -4.24
N ALA A 17 2.18 -10.54 -4.50
CA ALA A 17 0.79 -11.00 -4.37
C ALA A 17 -0.04 -10.87 -5.67
N ALA A 18 0.61 -10.83 -6.84
CA ALA A 18 -0.07 -10.69 -8.13
C ALA A 18 -0.54 -12.02 -8.77
N THR A 19 -0.32 -13.18 -8.15
CA THR A 19 -0.69 -14.48 -8.76
C THR A 19 -1.24 -15.48 -7.75
N ALA A 20 -2.55 -15.43 -7.48
CA ALA A 20 -3.31 -16.58 -6.97
C ALA A 20 -4.80 -16.46 -7.31
N VAL A 21 -5.13 -16.23 -8.58
CA VAL A 21 -6.43 -16.70 -9.09
C VAL A 21 -6.24 -18.16 -9.49
N ILE A 22 -6.17 -19.06 -8.51
CA ILE A 22 -6.48 -20.47 -8.73
C ILE A 22 -8.00 -20.57 -8.63
N GLY A 23 -8.68 -19.99 -9.62
CA GLY A 23 -10.12 -20.10 -9.78
C GLY A 23 -10.39 -21.23 -10.75
N ASP A 24 -11.16 -22.23 -10.31
CA ASP A 24 -11.63 -23.34 -11.13
C ASP A 24 -12.13 -22.86 -12.51
N ALA A 25 -11.83 -23.67 -13.52
CA ALA A 25 -12.20 -23.45 -14.92
C ALA A 25 -13.72 -23.23 -15.05
N GLY A 26 -14.18 -21.98 -15.01
CA GLY A 26 -15.60 -21.66 -15.12
C GLY A 26 -16.01 -20.25 -14.73
N THR A 27 -15.18 -19.47 -14.03
CA THR A 27 -15.46 -18.06 -13.73
C THR A 27 -14.42 -17.16 -14.38
N SER A 28 -14.85 -16.26 -15.28
CA SER A 28 -14.00 -15.15 -15.71
C SER A 28 -13.78 -14.27 -14.47
N PRO A 29 -12.53 -14.07 -14.01
CA PRO A 29 -12.27 -13.10 -12.96
C PRO A 29 -12.75 -11.76 -13.49
N GLY A 30 -13.68 -11.11 -12.78
CA GLY A 30 -14.10 -9.76 -13.14
C GLY A 30 -12.88 -8.84 -13.24
N GLU A 31 -12.96 -7.85 -14.12
CA GLU A 31 -11.85 -6.90 -14.29
C GLU A 31 -11.50 -6.24 -12.94
N PRO A 32 -10.22 -6.20 -12.54
CA PRO A 32 -9.82 -5.59 -11.27
C PRO A 32 -10.32 -4.14 -11.19
N THR A 33 -10.90 -3.76 -10.07
CA THR A 33 -11.26 -2.35 -9.86
C THR A 33 -9.99 -1.52 -9.70
N PRO A 34 -9.76 -0.48 -10.53
CA PRO A 34 -8.55 0.32 -10.45
C PRO A 34 -8.52 1.14 -9.15
N VAL A 35 -7.39 1.06 -8.43
CA VAL A 35 -7.12 1.92 -7.27
C VAL A 35 -6.21 3.06 -7.73
N LYS A 36 -6.75 4.28 -7.74
CA LYS A 36 -6.01 5.48 -8.13
C LYS A 36 -5.73 6.36 -6.91
N VAL A 37 -4.45 6.53 -6.58
CA VAL A 37 -3.97 7.34 -5.46
C VAL A 37 -3.34 8.64 -6.00
N ASP A 38 -4.19 9.53 -6.54
CA ASP A 38 -3.80 10.75 -7.25
C ASP A 38 -4.18 12.05 -6.53
N ARG A 39 -4.53 11.95 -5.25
CA ARG A 39 -4.89 13.06 -4.36
C ARG A 39 -4.43 12.76 -2.95
N SER A 40 -4.47 13.73 -2.04
CA SER A 40 -4.02 13.53 -0.65
C SER A 40 -4.62 12.28 -0.02
N PHE A 41 -3.76 11.50 0.66
CA PHE A 41 -4.12 10.20 1.20
C PHE A 41 -3.50 9.98 2.59
N LEU A 42 -4.07 9.02 3.33
CA LEU A 42 -3.51 8.54 4.59
C LEU A 42 -2.62 7.33 4.32
N VAL A 43 -1.55 7.21 5.09
CA VAL A 43 -0.68 6.03 5.11
C VAL A 43 -0.53 5.54 6.54
N GLY A 44 -0.58 4.23 6.72
CA GLY A 44 -0.16 3.60 7.96
C GLY A 44 0.56 2.28 7.70
N ILE A 45 1.53 1.98 8.55
CA ILE A 45 2.15 0.65 8.64
C ILE A 45 1.69 0.06 9.96
N ARG A 46 1.00 -1.07 9.89
CA ARG A 46 0.45 -1.77 11.04
C ARG A 46 1.08 -3.15 11.14
N ASP A 47 1.50 -3.51 12.34
CA ASP A 47 1.84 -4.89 12.64
C ASP A 47 0.55 -5.73 12.73
N GLU A 48 0.43 -6.79 11.94
CA GLU A 48 -0.82 -7.57 11.87
C GLU A 48 -1.07 -8.39 13.14
N ALA A 49 -0.02 -8.93 13.76
CA ALA A 49 -0.14 -9.82 14.92
C ALA A 49 -0.58 -9.09 16.18
N THR A 50 -0.02 -7.92 16.44
CA THR A 50 -0.29 -7.10 17.64
C THR A 50 -1.30 -5.99 17.38
N GLY A 51 -1.51 -5.64 16.11
CA GLY A 51 -2.32 -4.51 15.71
C GLY A 51 -1.66 -3.15 15.93
N ALA A 52 -0.40 -3.11 16.37
CA ALA A 52 0.32 -1.87 16.66
C ALA A 52 0.54 -1.03 15.38
N LEU A 53 0.38 0.28 15.52
CA LEU A 53 0.59 1.23 14.42
C LEU A 53 2.04 1.70 14.45
N LEU A 54 2.87 1.13 13.58
CA LEU A 54 4.30 1.42 13.49
C LEU A 54 4.55 2.80 12.87
N PHE A 55 3.74 3.17 11.88
CA PHE A 55 3.73 4.48 11.25
C PHE A 55 2.30 4.90 10.94
N PHE A 56 2.02 6.20 11.03
CA PHE A 56 0.76 6.78 10.58
C PHE A 56 0.96 8.24 10.19
N GLY A 57 0.36 8.62 9.08
CA GLY A 57 0.48 9.98 8.57
C GLY A 57 -0.43 10.27 7.40
N ARG A 58 -0.33 11.51 6.92
CA ARG A 58 -1.04 12.01 5.76
C ARG A 58 -0.03 12.54 4.75
N ILE A 59 -0.16 12.09 3.51
CA ILE A 59 0.57 12.67 2.38
C ILE A 59 -0.34 13.71 1.73
N LEU A 60 0.06 14.98 1.85
CA LEU A 60 -0.66 16.10 1.22
C LEU A 60 -0.21 16.27 -0.23
N ASP A 61 1.10 16.23 -0.47
CA ASP A 61 1.74 16.32 -1.77
C ASP A 61 2.94 15.34 -1.81
N PRO A 62 2.89 14.30 -2.67
CA PRO A 62 3.95 13.31 -2.77
C PRO A 62 5.23 13.82 -3.47
N ASN A 63 5.20 15.02 -4.06
CA ASN A 63 6.37 15.60 -4.75
C ASN A 63 7.25 16.45 -3.82
N GLN A 64 6.86 16.59 -2.54
CA GLN A 64 7.66 17.33 -1.58
C GLN A 64 8.98 16.61 -1.33
N LYS A 65 10.09 17.31 -1.61
CA LYS A 65 11.42 16.85 -1.24
C LYS A 65 11.60 17.00 0.28
N PRO A 66 12.28 16.05 0.95
CA PRO A 66 12.52 16.09 2.39
C PRO A 66 13.35 17.31 2.84
#